data_AF-A0A840HZ56-F1
#
_entry.id   AF-A0A840HZ56-F1
#
_cell.length_a   1.000
_cell.length_b   1.000
_cell.length_c   1.000
_cell.angle_alpha   90.00
_cell.angle_beta   90.00
_cell.angle_gamma   90.00
#
_symmetry.space_group_name_H-M   'P 1'
#
loop_
_entity.id
_entity.type
_entity.pdbx_description
1 polymer ?
#
loop_
_entity_poly.entity_id
_entity_poly.type
_entity_poly.pdbx_seq_one_letter_code
_entity_poly.pdbx_strand_id
1 'polypeptide(L)'
;MPSQIPTRADRHLVLAGAYAEAARRVLAQGIVGAERLPYFAVVAHGLELGLKAILLNDGWDEEDLMLIGHDLDGCCRAVRRGQLDLSDAIGADLTAIIDALSYPHAIQCFRYPQRVPQDLPDPARALDCLQRLLDVAARQLGAANRRA
;
A
#
# COMPACT_ATOMS: atom_id res chain seq x y z
N MET A 1 -30.53 10.91 6.71
CA MET A 1 -29.15 10.98 6.21
C MET A 1 -29.06 9.99 5.05
N PRO A 2 -28.91 10.40 3.79
CA PRO A 2 -28.63 9.42 2.74
C PRO A 2 -27.28 8.77 3.08
N SER A 3 -27.27 7.46 3.32
CA SER A 3 -26.02 6.71 3.44
C SER A 3 -25.35 6.76 2.07
N GLN A 4 -24.28 7.53 1.91
CA GLN A 4 -23.46 7.48 0.71
C GLN A 4 -22.96 6.04 0.54
N ILE A 5 -23.23 5.45 -0.63
CA ILE A 5 -22.71 4.14 -0.99
C ILE A 5 -21.18 4.30 -1.11
N PRO A 6 -20.37 3.50 -0.40
CA PRO A 6 -18.92 3.60 -0.47
C PRO A 6 -18.42 3.43 -1.90
N THR A 7 -17.61 4.36 -2.36
CA THR A 7 -16.95 4.31 -3.67
C THR A 7 -15.96 3.14 -3.71
N ARG A 8 -15.45 2.83 -4.90
CA ARG A 8 -14.43 1.78 -5.05
C ARG A 8 -13.11 2.16 -4.37
N ALA A 9 -12.75 3.44 -4.42
CA ALA A 9 -11.61 3.98 -3.70
C ALA A 9 -11.76 3.76 -2.19
N ASP A 10 -12.96 4.06 -1.64
CA ASP A 10 -13.25 3.81 -0.22
C ASP A 10 -13.09 2.33 0.15
N ARG A 11 -13.58 1.42 -0.70
CA ARG A 11 -13.46 -0.03 -0.44
C ARG A 11 -12.01 -0.50 -0.45
N HIS A 12 -11.19 0.00 -1.37
CA HIS A 12 -9.75 -0.32 -1.39
C HIS A 12 -9.06 0.20 -0.13
N LEU A 13 -9.36 1.43 0.30
CA LEU A 13 -8.79 2.00 1.51
C LEU A 13 -9.20 1.22 2.77
N VAL A 14 -10.46 0.79 2.86
CA VAL A 14 -10.94 -0.07 3.96
C VAL A 14 -10.18 -1.39 4.00
N LEU A 15 -9.98 -2.05 2.85
CA LEU A 15 -9.20 -3.29 2.77
C LEU A 15 -7.75 -3.05 3.16
N ALA A 16 -7.12 -1.99 2.64
CA ALA A 16 -5.74 -1.63 2.98
C ALA A 16 -5.56 -1.42 4.50
N GLY A 17 -6.53 -0.77 5.14
CA GLY A 17 -6.57 -0.62 6.60
C GLY A 17 -6.69 -1.95 7.35
N ALA A 18 -7.48 -2.90 6.84
CA ALA A 18 -7.55 -4.24 7.43
C ALA A 18 -6.21 -4.99 7.33
N TYR A 19 -5.48 -4.85 6.22
CA TYR A 19 -4.12 -5.39 6.08
C TYR A 19 -3.13 -4.72 7.04
N ALA A 20 -3.21 -3.41 7.23
CA ALA A 20 -2.36 -2.70 8.20
C ALA A 20 -2.62 -3.17 9.64
N GLU A 21 -3.88 -3.36 10.01
CA GLU A 21 -4.24 -3.90 11.32
C GLU A 21 -3.76 -5.35 11.51
N ALA A 22 -3.86 -6.18 10.47
CA ALA A 22 -3.31 -7.54 10.50
C ALA A 22 -1.78 -7.52 10.68
N ALA A 23 -1.07 -6.70 9.91
CA ALA A 23 0.38 -6.53 10.04
C ALA A 23 0.77 -6.09 11.46
N ARG A 24 0.06 -5.10 12.03
CA ARG A 24 0.29 -4.63 13.41
C ARG A 24 0.18 -5.75 14.44
N ARG A 25 -0.85 -6.60 14.33
CA ARG A 25 -1.06 -7.73 15.25
C ARG A 25 0.05 -8.77 15.12
N VAL A 26 0.43 -9.11 13.89
CA VAL A 26 1.51 -10.07 13.62
C VAL A 26 2.85 -9.54 14.16
N LEU A 27 3.16 -8.27 13.92
CA LEU A 27 4.39 -7.65 14.44
C LEU A 27 4.45 -7.68 15.97
N ALA A 28 3.32 -7.42 16.64
CA ALA A 28 3.23 -7.44 18.11
C ALA A 28 3.46 -8.82 18.72
N GLN A 29 3.26 -9.90 17.97
CA GLN A 29 3.57 -11.27 18.42
C GLN A 29 5.06 -11.61 18.33
N GLY A 30 5.86 -10.76 17.68
CA GLY A 30 7.27 -11.00 17.39
C GLY A 30 7.43 -11.89 16.17
N ILE A 31 8.02 -11.36 15.10
CA ILE A 31 8.28 -12.11 13.87
C ILE A 31 9.77 -12.44 13.74
N VAL A 32 10.07 -13.71 13.43
CA VAL A 32 11.45 -14.20 13.30
C VAL A 32 11.61 -15.11 12.08
N GLY A 33 12.82 -15.20 11.54
CA GLY A 33 13.16 -16.12 10.46
C GLY A 33 12.26 -16.02 9.22
N ALA A 34 11.87 -17.16 8.65
CA ALA A 34 11.06 -17.25 7.44
C ALA A 34 9.59 -16.79 7.61
N GLU A 35 9.09 -16.71 8.85
CA GLU A 35 7.74 -16.22 9.17
C GLU A 35 7.59 -14.72 8.86
N ARG A 36 8.70 -14.03 8.61
CA ARG A 36 8.70 -12.65 8.11
C ARG A 36 8.14 -12.52 6.70
N LEU A 37 8.17 -13.57 5.86
CA LEU A 37 7.70 -13.45 4.47
C LEU A 37 6.19 -13.18 4.39
N PRO A 38 5.31 -13.95 5.04
CA PRO A 38 3.87 -13.62 5.09
C PRO A 38 3.60 -12.23 5.67
N TYR A 39 4.38 -11.77 6.65
CA TYR A 39 4.27 -10.41 7.17
C TYR A 39 4.50 -9.36 6.08
N PHE A 40 5.57 -9.51 5.29
CA PHE A 40 5.83 -8.59 4.17
C PHE A 40 4.80 -8.71 3.04
N ALA A 41 4.20 -9.89 2.82
CA ALA A 41 3.06 -10.02 1.90
C ALA A 41 1.87 -9.15 2.34
N VAL A 42 1.53 -9.19 3.63
CA VAL A 42 0.43 -8.41 4.21
C VAL A 42 0.72 -6.91 4.10
N VAL A 43 1.94 -6.47 4.45
CA VAL A 43 2.33 -5.05 4.35
C VAL A 43 2.33 -4.58 2.89
N ALA A 44 2.98 -5.31 1.98
CA ALA A 44 3.09 -4.93 0.58
C ALA A 44 1.70 -4.88 -0.10
N HIS A 45 0.81 -5.82 0.22
CA HIS A 45 -0.53 -5.77 -0.33
C HIS A 45 -1.38 -4.63 0.25
N GLY A 46 -1.20 -4.29 1.53
CA GLY A 46 -1.79 -3.08 2.10
C GLY A 46 -1.32 -1.82 1.38
N LEU A 47 -0.03 -1.72 1.08
CA LEU A 47 0.55 -0.59 0.32
C LEU A 47 -0.05 -0.50 -1.08
N GLU A 48 -0.15 -1.64 -1.78
CA GLU A 48 -0.76 -1.73 -3.11
C GLU A 48 -2.20 -1.20 -3.11
N LEU A 49 -3.02 -1.69 -2.18
CA LEU A 49 -4.43 -1.29 -2.08
C LEU A 49 -4.58 0.19 -1.72
N GLY A 50 -3.73 0.71 -0.82
CA GLY A 50 -3.71 2.14 -0.48
C GLY A 50 -3.37 3.03 -1.67
N LEU A 51 -2.34 2.67 -2.46
CA LEU A 51 -1.98 3.40 -3.67
C LEU A 51 -3.08 3.31 -4.73
N LYS A 52 -3.67 2.13 -4.94
CA LYS A 52 -4.79 1.93 -5.87
C LYS A 52 -6.02 2.72 -5.46
N ALA A 53 -6.30 2.88 -4.16
CA ALA A 53 -7.37 3.75 -3.68
C ALA A 53 -7.14 5.21 -4.11
N ILE A 54 -5.91 5.71 -4.01
CA ILE A 54 -5.55 7.06 -4.46
C ILE A 54 -5.76 7.20 -5.97
N LEU A 55 -5.27 6.24 -6.77
CA LEU A 55 -5.42 6.25 -8.23
C LEU A 55 -6.89 6.21 -8.66
N LEU A 56 -7.72 5.36 -8.04
CA LEU A 56 -9.16 5.31 -8.30
C LEU A 56 -9.84 6.65 -7.97
N ASN A 57 -9.42 7.31 -6.89
CA ASN A 57 -9.93 8.62 -6.54
C ASN A 57 -9.47 9.73 -7.52
N ASP A 58 -8.34 9.51 -8.21
CA ASP A 58 -7.82 10.37 -9.29
C ASP A 58 -8.45 10.06 -10.66
N GLY A 59 -9.41 9.11 -10.72
CA GLY A 59 -10.18 8.80 -11.93
C GLY A 59 -9.65 7.65 -12.77
N TRP A 60 -8.65 6.90 -12.27
CA TRP A 60 -8.18 5.66 -12.92
C TRP A 60 -9.27 4.59 -12.85
N ASP A 61 -9.30 3.70 -13.86
CA ASP A 61 -10.25 2.59 -13.90
C ASP A 61 -9.61 1.23 -13.56
N GLU A 62 -10.41 0.16 -13.63
CA GLU A 62 -9.93 -1.19 -13.31
C GLU A 62 -8.88 -1.72 -14.29
N GLU A 63 -9.01 -1.41 -15.58
CA GLU A 63 -8.09 -1.91 -16.58
C GLU A 63 -6.71 -1.28 -16.36
N ASP A 64 -6.67 0.01 -16.05
CA ASP A 64 -5.44 0.70 -15.70
C ASP A 64 -4.76 0.07 -14.47
N LEU A 65 -5.54 -0.22 -13.42
CA LEU A 65 -5.02 -0.85 -12.21
C LEU A 65 -4.58 -2.29 -12.42
N MET A 66 -5.27 -3.04 -13.29
CA MET A 66 -4.89 -4.40 -13.67
C MET A 66 -3.58 -4.41 -14.46
N LEU A 67 -3.36 -3.42 -15.32
CA LEU A 67 -2.13 -3.28 -16.10
C LEU A 67 -0.91 -3.03 -15.20
N ILE A 68 -1.05 -2.22 -14.15
CA ILE A 68 0.02 -2.03 -13.15
C ILE A 68 0.23 -3.31 -12.33
N GLY A 69 -0.83 -4.07 -12.06
CA GLY A 69 -0.74 -5.32 -11.32
C GLY A 69 -0.27 -5.12 -9.89
N HIS A 70 0.75 -5.87 -9.48
CA HIS A 70 1.33 -5.85 -8.13
C HIS A 70 2.61 -4.99 -8.02
N ASP A 71 2.90 -4.14 -9.02
CA ASP A 71 4.07 -3.26 -9.01
C ASP A 71 3.83 -2.02 -8.13
N LEU A 72 4.41 -2.02 -6.93
CA LEU A 72 4.29 -0.90 -5.97
C LEU A 72 4.98 0.37 -6.50
N ASP A 73 6.13 0.21 -7.12
CA ASP A 73 6.89 1.33 -7.70
C ASP A 73 6.14 1.91 -8.92
N GLY A 74 5.53 1.05 -9.74
CA GLY A 74 4.58 1.43 -10.78
C GLY A 74 3.41 2.27 -10.25
N CYS A 75 2.75 1.80 -9.18
CA CYS A 75 1.70 2.55 -8.48
C CYS A 75 2.21 3.91 -7.98
N CYS A 76 3.37 3.97 -7.32
CA CYS A 76 3.96 5.22 -6.83
C CYS A 76 4.25 6.22 -7.95
N ARG A 77 4.81 5.76 -9.07
CA ARG A 77 5.04 6.59 -10.26
C ARG A 77 3.74 7.11 -10.85
N ALA A 78 2.70 6.29 -10.92
CA ALA A 78 1.39 6.69 -11.41
C ALA A 78 0.79 7.81 -10.55
N VAL A 79 0.81 7.65 -9.22
CA VAL A 79 0.28 8.67 -8.29
C VAL A 79 1.06 9.99 -8.42
N ARG A 80 2.40 9.95 -8.53
CA ARG A 80 3.23 11.15 -8.71
C ARG A 80 2.93 11.90 -10.02
N ARG A 81 2.45 11.21 -11.07
CA ARG A 81 2.06 11.85 -12.34
C ARG A 81 0.70 12.56 -12.24
N GLY A 82 -0.20 12.10 -11.37
CA GLY A 82 -1.52 12.69 -11.12
C GLY A 82 -1.51 13.99 -10.32
N GLN A 83 -0.40 14.75 -10.31
CA GLN A 83 -0.20 15.98 -9.52
C GLN A 83 -0.18 15.81 -7.99
N LEU A 84 -0.22 14.57 -7.49
CA LEU A 84 -0.26 14.31 -6.07
C LEU A 84 1.18 14.21 -5.53
N ASP A 85 1.56 15.19 -4.73
CA ASP A 85 2.87 15.19 -4.11
C ASP A 85 2.89 14.21 -2.93
N LEU A 86 3.33 12.99 -3.20
CA LEU A 86 3.58 11.98 -2.17
C LEU A 86 4.87 12.26 -1.39
N SER A 87 5.62 13.31 -1.68
CA SER A 87 6.86 13.68 -0.97
C SER A 87 6.67 13.78 0.55
N ASP A 88 5.56 14.36 1.01
CA ASP A 88 5.20 14.45 2.44
C ASP A 88 4.80 13.10 3.05
N ALA A 89 4.30 12.18 2.22
CA ALA A 89 3.80 10.86 2.60
C ALA A 89 4.88 9.76 2.52
N ILE A 90 5.78 9.92 1.56
CA ILE A 90 6.78 9.00 1.06
C ILE A 90 8.08 9.80 0.90
N GLY A 91 8.65 10.22 2.03
CA GLY A 91 10.01 10.76 2.06
C GLY A 91 11.04 9.75 1.53
N ALA A 92 12.30 10.16 1.43
CA ALA A 92 13.38 9.31 0.89
C ALA A 92 13.45 7.91 1.54
N ASP A 93 13.26 7.86 2.86
CA ASP A 93 13.22 6.63 3.65
C ASP A 93 12.07 5.68 3.29
N LEU A 94 10.93 6.23 2.86
CA LEU A 94 9.74 5.48 2.49
C LEU A 94 9.82 4.99 1.04
N THR A 95 10.52 5.74 0.18
CA THR A 95 10.87 5.27 -1.18
C THR A 95 11.73 4.01 -1.10
N ALA A 96 12.74 4.00 -0.22
CA ALA A 96 13.58 2.81 -0.02
C ALA A 96 12.78 1.57 0.44
N ILE A 97 11.72 1.76 1.25
CA ILE A 97 10.84 0.67 1.68
C ILE A 97 10.00 0.14 0.50
N ILE A 98 9.42 1.04 -0.30
CA ILE A 98 8.67 0.65 -1.49
C ILE A 98 9.58 -0.12 -2.46
N ASP A 99 10.78 0.38 -2.73
CA ASP A 99 11.75 -0.27 -3.61
C ASP A 99 12.14 -1.66 -3.07
N ALA A 100 12.34 -1.77 -1.76
CA ALA A 100 12.67 -3.02 -1.09
C ALA A 100 11.55 -4.07 -1.17
N LEU A 101 10.29 -3.65 -1.32
CA LEU A 101 9.13 -4.54 -1.33
C LEU A 101 8.54 -4.76 -2.73
N SER A 102 8.75 -3.83 -3.67
CA SER A 102 8.06 -3.82 -4.97
C SER A 102 8.33 -5.08 -5.78
N TYR A 103 9.60 -5.37 -6.09
CA TYR A 103 9.93 -6.52 -6.93
C TYR A 103 9.54 -7.86 -6.28
N PRO A 104 9.88 -8.14 -5.00
CA PRO A 104 9.42 -9.36 -4.34
C PRO A 104 7.91 -9.50 -4.28
N HIS A 105 7.16 -8.41 -4.08
CA HIS A 105 5.70 -8.44 -4.08
C HIS A 105 5.13 -8.70 -5.48
N ALA A 106 5.67 -8.02 -6.50
CA ALA A 106 5.24 -8.14 -7.88
C ALA A 106 5.32 -9.58 -8.41
N ILE A 107 6.39 -10.31 -8.05
CA ILE A 107 6.58 -11.72 -8.40
C ILE A 107 5.96 -12.70 -7.39
N GLN A 108 5.18 -12.20 -6.43
CA GLN A 108 4.56 -12.97 -5.35
C GLN A 108 5.54 -13.80 -4.50
N CYS A 109 6.76 -13.27 -4.33
CA CYS A 109 7.87 -13.97 -3.68
C CYS A 109 7.51 -14.40 -2.25
N PHE A 110 6.77 -13.56 -1.54
CA PHE A 110 6.43 -13.72 -0.14
C PHE A 110 5.46 -14.88 0.18
N ARG A 111 4.86 -15.52 -0.83
CA ARG A 111 3.86 -16.59 -0.65
C ARG A 111 4.48 -17.97 -0.45
N TYR A 112 5.75 -18.15 -0.84
CA TYR A 112 6.41 -19.44 -0.87
C TYR A 112 7.70 -19.42 -0.06
N PRO A 113 8.13 -20.56 0.51
CA PRO A 113 9.38 -20.67 1.25
C PRO A 113 10.57 -20.65 0.28
N GLN A 114 10.87 -19.47 -0.24
CA GLN A 114 11.94 -19.25 -1.20
C GLN A 114 12.85 -18.12 -0.77
N ARG A 115 14.01 -18.04 -1.41
CA ARG A 115 14.95 -16.95 -1.17
C ARG A 115 14.40 -15.66 -1.77
N VAL A 116 14.35 -14.61 -0.97
CA VAL A 116 14.00 -13.27 -1.44
C VAL A 116 15.18 -12.70 -2.24
N PRO A 117 14.93 -12.08 -3.40
CA PRO A 117 16.00 -11.61 -4.30
C PRO A 117 16.78 -10.40 -3.77
N GLN A 118 16.36 -9.82 -2.65
CA GLN A 118 16.92 -8.59 -2.08
C GLN A 118 16.69 -8.53 -0.57
N ASP A 119 17.40 -7.59 0.08
CA ASP A 119 17.25 -7.35 1.52
C ASP A 119 15.87 -6.75 1.83
N LEU A 120 15.27 -7.25 2.90
CA LEU A 120 13.98 -6.77 3.39
C LEU A 120 14.17 -5.71 4.46
N PRO A 121 13.29 -4.69 4.50
CA PRO A 121 13.41 -3.60 5.45
C PRO A 121 13.17 -4.10 6.89
N ASP A 122 13.43 -3.21 7.85
CA ASP A 122 12.95 -3.40 9.21
C ASP A 122 11.42 -3.54 9.20
N PRO A 123 10.85 -4.57 9.86
CA PRO A 123 9.41 -4.80 9.87
C PRO A 123 8.59 -3.62 10.40
N ALA A 124 9.04 -3.00 11.48
CA ALA A 124 8.31 -1.89 12.10
C ALA A 124 8.31 -0.67 11.19
N ARG A 125 9.44 -0.39 10.52
CA ARG A 125 9.52 0.66 9.50
C ARG A 125 8.58 0.38 8.31
N ALA A 126 8.45 -0.87 7.88
CA ALA A 126 7.53 -1.23 6.80
C ALA A 126 6.06 -1.01 7.19
N LEU A 127 5.68 -1.28 8.45
CA LEU A 127 4.34 -0.97 8.96
C LEU A 127 4.10 0.54 9.09
N ASP A 128 5.06 1.30 9.61
CA ASP A 128 4.99 2.77 9.68
C ASP A 128 4.80 3.37 8.27
N CYS A 129 5.49 2.82 7.27
CA CYS A 129 5.30 3.19 5.87
C CYS A 129 3.86 3.00 5.40
N LEU A 130 3.27 1.83 5.69
CA LEU A 130 1.88 1.56 5.35
C LEU A 130 0.94 2.53 6.05
N GLN A 131 1.11 2.76 7.35
CA GLN A 131 0.25 3.67 8.12
C GLN A 131 0.26 5.09 7.57
N ARG A 132 1.44 5.65 7.29
CA ARG A 132 1.58 6.99 6.71
C ARG A 132 0.91 7.13 5.34
N LEU A 133 1.06 6.10 4.49
CA LEU A 133 0.37 6.06 3.20
C LEU A 133 -1.15 6.08 3.38
N LEU A 134 -1.68 5.30 4.33
CA LEU A 134 -3.12 5.24 4.58
C LEU A 134 -3.67 6.57 5.12
N ASP A 135 -2.92 7.26 5.99
CA ASP A 135 -3.31 8.60 6.47
C ASP A 135 -3.39 9.61 5.33
N VAL A 136 -2.52 9.49 4.33
CA VAL A 136 -2.52 10.35 3.14
C VAL A 136 -3.70 10.01 2.24
N ALA A 137 -3.92 8.72 1.96
CA ALA A 137 -5.07 8.26 1.18
C ALA A 137 -6.40 8.69 1.82
N ALA A 138 -6.56 8.52 3.15
CA ALA A 138 -7.77 8.92 3.86
C ALA A 138 -8.02 10.43 3.79
N ARG A 139 -6.98 11.26 3.90
CA ARG A 139 -7.09 12.71 3.75
C ARG A 139 -7.54 13.11 2.34
N GLN A 140 -7.03 12.44 1.32
CA GLN A 140 -7.37 12.71 -0.09
C GLN A 140 -8.82 12.35 -0.41
N LEU A 141 -9.23 11.12 -0.09
CA LEU A 141 -10.62 10.67 -0.31
C LEU A 141 -11.61 11.51 0.50
N GLY A 142 -11.26 11.87 1.74
CA GLY A 142 -12.07 12.76 2.56
C GLY A 142 -12.18 14.19 2.02
N ALA A 143 -11.15 14.70 1.36
CA ALA A 143 -11.18 16.02 0.71
C ALA A 143 -12.01 16.03 -0.57
N ALA A 144 -11.95 14.96 -1.38
CA ALA A 144 -12.76 14.79 -2.58
C ALA A 144 -14.26 14.75 -2.25
N ASN A 145 -14.66 14.00 -1.21
CA ASN A 145 -16.04 13.92 -0.75
C ASN A 145 -16.64 15.24 -0.23
N ARG A 146 -15.81 16.25 0.06
CA ARG A 146 -16.26 17.60 0.47
C ARG A 146 -16.42 18.57 -0.70
N ARG A 147 -15.93 18.21 -1.90
CA ARG A 147 -15.97 19.04 -3.11
C ARG A 147 -17.08 18.63 -4.09
N ALA A 148 -17.64 17.43 -3.93
CA ALA A 148 -18.78 16.91 -4.69
C ALA A 148 -20.10 17.23 -3.99
#